data_AF-A0A924MYZ0-F1
#
_entry.id   AF-A0A924MYZ0-F1
#
_cell.length_a   1.000
_cell.length_b   1.000
_cell.length_c   1.000
_cell.angle_alpha   90.00
_cell.angle_beta   90.00
_cell.angle_gamma   90.00
#
_symmetry.space_group_name_H-M   'P 1'
#
loop_
_entity.id
_entity.type
_entity.pdbx_description
1 polymer ?
#
loop_
_entity_poly.entity_id
_entity_poly.type
_entity_poly.pdbx_seq_one_letter_code
_entity_poly.pdbx_strand_id
1 'polypeptide(L)'
;MRRVLVVLAALTLASCGPKPAEQARICAIFALPGVPGDSQVGDAYDLAWAKAGERALFKSGTIYGPGWQVLSHGHSWGRCPVRAKPIEHLLISPDHGYAMTKGGRRANGHPTSFGACYYQKGEAGWRLRACRKTLNDPVPLVPFKTAKPPAS
;
A
#
# COMPACT_ATOMS: atom_id res chain seq x y z
N MET A 1 -15.06 -35.99 17.11
CA MET A 1 -15.59 -34.60 17.21
C MET A 1 -14.50 -33.56 17.46
N ARG A 2 -13.79 -33.55 18.60
CA ARG A 2 -12.78 -32.49 18.96
C ARG A 2 -11.77 -32.12 17.85
N ARG A 3 -11.22 -33.11 17.11
CA ARG A 3 -10.28 -32.86 15.99
C ARG A 3 -10.90 -32.14 14.78
N VAL A 4 -12.19 -32.34 14.50
CA VAL A 4 -12.89 -31.70 13.36
C VAL A 4 -13.06 -30.20 13.61
N LEU A 5 -13.36 -29.81 14.86
CA LEU A 5 -13.45 -28.40 15.27
C LEU A 5 -12.10 -27.67 15.15
N VAL A 6 -10.99 -28.33 15.49
CA VAL A 6 -9.64 -27.75 15.35
C VAL A 6 -9.28 -27.53 13.87
N VAL A 7 -9.64 -28.47 12.99
CA VAL A 7 -9.42 -28.33 11.54
C VAL A 7 -10.30 -27.22 10.93
N LEU A 8 -11.57 -27.11 11.33
CA LEU A 8 -12.42 -25.99 10.90
C LEU A 8 -11.87 -24.63 11.38
N ALA A 9 -11.43 -24.53 12.64
CA ALA A 9 -10.83 -23.30 13.16
C ALA A 9 -9.52 -22.91 12.44
N ALA A 10 -8.71 -23.89 12.05
CA ALA A 10 -7.51 -23.63 11.24
C ALA A 10 -7.85 -23.17 9.81
N LEU A 11 -8.90 -23.73 9.21
CA LEU A 11 -9.38 -23.34 7.87
C LEU A 11 -10.02 -21.94 7.86
N THR A 12 -10.73 -21.53 8.92
CA THR A 12 -11.27 -20.16 9.02
C THR A 12 -10.22 -19.11 9.33
N LEU A 13 -9.10 -19.48 9.98
CA LEU A 13 -7.96 -18.58 10.19
C LEU A 13 -7.10 -18.37 8.92
N ALA A 14 -7.18 -19.29 7.95
CA ALA A 14 -6.43 -19.20 6.70
C ALA A 14 -7.01 -18.21 5.66
N SER A 15 -8.24 -17.69 5.87
CA SER A 15 -8.93 -16.83 4.90
C SER A 15 -8.65 -15.32 5.06
N CYS A 16 -8.02 -14.89 6.16
CA CYS A 16 -7.80 -13.47 6.48
C CYS A 16 -6.51 -12.87 5.87
N GLY A 17 -5.91 -13.54 4.88
CA GLY A 17 -4.67 -13.12 4.22
C GLY A 17 -4.75 -13.13 2.69
N PRO A 18 -3.82 -12.46 2.00
CA PRO A 18 -3.75 -12.48 0.54
C PRO A 18 -3.44 -13.89 0.03
N LYS A 19 -3.90 -14.24 -1.17
CA LYS A 19 -3.64 -15.55 -1.78
C LYS A 19 -2.13 -15.74 -2.02
N PRO A 20 -1.57 -16.97 -2.09
CA PRO A 20 -0.11 -17.17 -2.20
C PRO A 20 0.58 -16.38 -3.32
N ALA A 21 -0.02 -16.33 -4.53
CA ALA A 21 0.52 -15.56 -5.66
C ALA A 21 0.43 -14.02 -5.46
N GLU A 22 -0.56 -13.56 -4.70
CA GLU A 22 -0.74 -12.16 -4.32
C GLU A 22 0.23 -11.76 -3.21
N GLN A 23 0.41 -12.63 -2.19
CA GLN A 23 1.42 -12.48 -1.15
C GLN A 23 2.83 -12.37 -1.75
N ALA A 24 3.18 -13.25 -2.71
CA ALA A 24 4.47 -13.22 -3.40
C ALA A 24 4.69 -11.88 -4.14
N ARG A 25 3.66 -11.37 -4.82
CA ARG A 25 3.71 -10.07 -5.52
C ARG A 25 3.91 -8.90 -4.55
N ILE A 26 3.18 -8.89 -3.44
CA ILE A 26 3.29 -7.89 -2.38
C ILE A 26 4.69 -7.91 -1.77
N CYS A 27 5.22 -9.10 -1.46
CA CYS A 27 6.57 -9.23 -0.90
C CYS A 27 7.67 -8.84 -1.91
N ALA A 28 7.49 -9.09 -3.20
CA ALA A 28 8.42 -8.62 -4.23
C ALA A 28 8.50 -7.08 -4.28
N ILE A 29 7.38 -6.37 -4.08
CA ILE A 29 7.38 -4.90 -3.97
C ILE A 29 8.07 -4.45 -2.66
N PHE A 30 7.78 -5.11 -1.53
CA PHE A 30 8.37 -4.76 -0.23
C PHE A 30 9.86 -5.12 -0.07
N ALA A 31 10.39 -6.01 -0.91
CA ALA A 31 11.81 -6.35 -0.96
C ALA A 31 12.65 -5.30 -1.71
N LEU A 32 12.02 -4.42 -2.51
CA LEU A 32 12.72 -3.36 -3.22
C LEU A 32 13.16 -2.24 -2.26
N PRO A 33 14.31 -1.59 -2.52
CA PRO A 33 14.68 -0.39 -1.80
C PRO A 33 13.64 0.71 -2.06
N GLY A 34 13.40 1.55 -1.04
CA GLY A 34 12.43 2.65 -1.11
C GLY A 34 11.62 2.78 0.18
N VAL A 35 11.87 3.85 0.93
CA VAL A 35 11.18 4.18 2.18
C VAL A 35 10.30 5.41 1.94
N PRO A 36 8.95 5.30 1.96
CA PRO A 36 8.06 6.45 1.80
C PRO A 36 8.37 7.56 2.81
N GLY A 37 8.49 8.80 2.32
CA GLY A 37 8.80 9.99 3.13
C GLY A 37 10.28 10.19 3.48
N ASP A 38 11.12 9.16 3.39
CA ASP A 38 12.56 9.26 3.70
C ASP A 38 13.44 9.17 2.44
N SER A 39 13.11 8.27 1.50
CA SER A 39 13.80 8.14 0.21
C SER A 39 13.37 9.21 -0.80
N GLN A 40 14.30 9.60 -1.68
CA GLN A 40 14.06 10.49 -2.82
C GLN A 40 14.76 9.90 -4.05
N VAL A 41 13.99 9.51 -5.06
CA VAL A 41 14.44 8.74 -6.23
C VAL A 41 13.61 9.13 -7.45
N GLY A 42 14.20 9.05 -8.65
CA GLY A 42 13.56 9.35 -9.93
C GLY A 42 13.87 10.75 -10.42
N ASP A 43 13.94 10.92 -11.74
CA ASP A 43 14.09 12.21 -12.39
C ASP A 43 12.72 12.91 -12.63
N ALA A 44 12.72 14.02 -13.38
CA ALA A 44 11.49 14.75 -13.72
C ALA A 44 10.49 13.91 -14.52
N TYR A 45 10.96 12.99 -15.38
CA TYR A 45 10.13 12.10 -16.18
C TYR A 45 9.51 10.98 -15.32
N ASP A 46 10.31 10.35 -14.45
CA ASP A 46 9.82 9.35 -13.49
C ASP A 46 8.79 9.96 -12.52
N LEU A 47 8.98 11.20 -12.08
CA LEU A 47 8.02 11.93 -11.23
C LEU A 47 6.73 12.30 -11.97
N ALA A 48 6.80 12.66 -13.25
CA ALA A 48 5.62 12.92 -14.08
C ALA A 48 4.80 11.63 -14.30
N TRP A 49 5.48 10.53 -14.64
CA TRP A 49 4.89 9.20 -14.76
C TRP A 49 4.23 8.73 -13.45
N ALA A 50 4.91 8.92 -12.31
CA ALA A 50 4.40 8.56 -11.00
C ALA A 50 3.13 9.34 -10.63
N LYS A 51 3.09 10.66 -10.89
CA LYS A 51 1.90 11.50 -10.67
C LYS A 51 0.69 11.06 -11.50
N ALA A 52 0.91 10.68 -12.77
CA ALA A 52 -0.15 10.14 -13.62
C ALA A 52 -0.70 8.81 -13.06
N GLY A 53 0.18 7.88 -12.68
CA GLY A 53 -0.21 6.59 -12.10
C GLY A 53 -0.88 6.73 -10.73
N GLU A 54 -0.44 7.64 -9.86
CA GLU A 54 -1.01 7.87 -8.52
C GLU A 54 -2.52 8.15 -8.57
N ARG A 55 -2.95 8.99 -9.52
CA ARG A 55 -4.37 9.29 -9.72
C ARG A 55 -5.18 8.06 -10.16
N ALA A 56 -4.58 7.15 -10.93
CA ALA A 56 -5.20 5.89 -11.32
C ALA A 56 -5.31 4.92 -10.12
N LEU A 57 -4.26 4.81 -9.29
CA LEU A 57 -4.29 3.98 -8.07
C LEU A 57 -5.35 4.44 -7.08
N PHE A 58 -5.53 5.75 -6.87
CA PHE A 58 -6.62 6.24 -6.01
C PHE A 58 -8.02 6.05 -6.61
N LYS A 59 -8.15 5.92 -7.94
CA LYS A 59 -9.43 5.68 -8.60
C LYS A 59 -9.86 4.22 -8.57
N SER A 60 -8.92 3.28 -8.74
CA SER A 60 -9.26 1.85 -8.96
C SER A 60 -8.21 0.86 -8.46
N GLY A 61 -7.17 1.29 -7.75
CA GLY A 61 -6.16 0.38 -7.20
C GLY A 61 -6.69 -0.37 -5.97
N THR A 62 -6.27 -1.63 -5.82
CA THR A 62 -6.53 -2.40 -4.59
C THR A 62 -5.65 -1.85 -3.47
N ILE A 63 -6.28 -1.42 -2.37
CA ILE A 63 -5.58 -0.87 -1.20
C ILE A 63 -5.30 -1.99 -0.21
N TYR A 64 -4.03 -2.15 0.14
CA TYR A 64 -3.53 -3.05 1.16
C TYR A 64 -2.99 -2.27 2.35
N GLY A 65 -3.30 -2.74 3.56
CA GLY A 65 -2.85 -2.20 4.84
C GLY A 65 -2.32 -3.28 5.78
N PRO A 66 -1.91 -2.91 7.01
CA PRO A 66 -1.53 -3.86 8.04
C PRO A 66 -2.74 -4.71 8.44
N GLY A 67 -2.53 -6.02 8.60
CA GLY A 67 -3.59 -7.02 8.84
C GLY A 67 -4.41 -6.90 10.13
N TRP A 68 -4.30 -5.80 10.89
CA TRP A 68 -5.20 -5.46 12.00
C TRP A 68 -6.25 -4.40 11.62
N GLN A 69 -6.11 -3.72 10.47
CA GLN A 69 -7.03 -2.66 9.99
C GLN A 69 -8.13 -3.18 9.05
N VAL A 70 -8.42 -4.48 9.08
CA VAL A 70 -9.32 -5.18 8.13
C VAL A 70 -10.80 -4.74 8.26
N LEU A 71 -11.15 -3.98 9.30
CA LEU A 71 -12.51 -3.46 9.53
C LEU A 71 -12.90 -2.28 8.63
N SER A 72 -11.98 -1.69 7.85
CA SER A 72 -12.27 -0.51 7.01
C SER A 72 -11.78 -0.67 5.56
N HIS A 73 -12.48 -1.52 4.79
CA HIS A 73 -12.39 -1.65 3.31
C HIS A 73 -11.01 -1.99 2.70
N GLY A 74 -9.97 -2.16 3.52
CA GLY A 74 -8.60 -2.44 3.08
C GLY A 74 -8.25 -3.92 3.18
N HIS A 75 -7.53 -4.43 2.19
CA HIS A 75 -7.00 -5.80 2.21
C HIS A 75 -5.79 -5.90 3.15
N SER A 76 -5.57 -7.05 3.78
CA SER A 76 -4.31 -7.31 4.49
C SER A 76 -3.19 -7.56 3.48
N TRP A 77 -2.03 -6.92 3.63
CA TRP A 77 -0.82 -7.31 2.88
C TRP A 77 -0.15 -8.59 3.42
N GLY A 78 -0.72 -9.21 4.46
CA GLY A 78 -0.23 -10.45 5.07
C GLY A 78 1.16 -10.31 5.72
N ARG A 79 2.06 -11.26 5.45
CA ARG A 79 3.40 -11.33 6.07
C ARG A 79 4.49 -11.46 5.01
N CYS A 80 5.45 -10.54 5.03
CA CYS A 80 6.67 -10.58 4.22
C CYS A 80 7.90 -10.54 5.14
N PRO A 81 8.96 -11.32 4.86
CA PRO A 81 10.15 -11.38 5.72
C PRO A 81 10.97 -10.08 5.65
N VAL A 82 10.98 -9.43 4.50
CA VAL A 82 11.62 -8.13 4.26
C VAL A 82 10.53 -7.10 3.95
N ARG A 83 10.60 -5.95 4.60
CA ARG A 83 9.75 -4.78 4.31
C ARG A 83 10.37 -3.51 4.87
N ALA A 84 10.57 -2.51 4.01
CA ALA A 84 10.87 -1.14 4.42
C ALA A 84 9.81 -0.61 5.41
N LYS A 85 10.25 0.03 6.49
CA LYS A 85 9.37 0.78 7.41
C LYS A 85 9.73 2.26 7.29
N PRO A 86 8.76 3.20 7.36
CA PRO A 86 7.35 3.01 7.70
C PRO A 86 6.40 3.03 6.48
N ILE A 87 5.98 1.85 6.02
CA ILE A 87 4.87 1.72 5.05
C ILE A 87 3.55 1.59 5.82
N GLU A 88 2.58 2.45 5.49
CA GLU A 88 1.21 2.46 6.03
C GLU A 88 0.23 1.82 5.05
N HIS A 89 0.39 2.09 3.75
CA HIS A 89 -0.44 1.55 2.68
C HIS A 89 0.39 1.09 1.49
N LEU A 90 -0.08 0.05 0.81
CA LEU A 90 0.37 -0.39 -0.51
C LEU A 90 -0.85 -0.36 -1.43
N LEU A 91 -0.74 0.29 -2.59
CA LEU A 91 -1.78 0.25 -3.62
C LEU A 91 -1.21 -0.43 -4.85
N ILE A 92 -1.97 -1.35 -5.45
CA ILE A 92 -1.60 -2.06 -6.69
C ILE A 92 -2.70 -1.85 -7.72
N SER A 93 -2.32 -1.58 -8.97
CA SER A 93 -3.27 -1.42 -10.07
C SER A 93 -3.98 -2.75 -10.42
N PRO A 94 -5.21 -2.73 -11.00
CA PRO A 94 -5.93 -3.94 -11.38
C PRO A 94 -5.20 -4.84 -12.39
N ASP A 95 -4.45 -4.23 -13.32
CA ASP A 95 -3.59 -4.93 -14.30
C ASP A 95 -2.27 -5.44 -13.68
N HIS A 96 -1.98 -5.02 -12.44
CA HIS A 96 -0.73 -5.28 -11.72
C HIS A 96 0.54 -4.81 -12.44
N GLY A 97 0.42 -3.83 -13.35
CA GLY A 97 1.55 -3.17 -14.01
C GLY A 97 2.21 -2.08 -13.16
N TYR A 98 1.48 -1.55 -12.18
CA TYR A 98 1.88 -0.40 -11.37
C TYR A 98 1.51 -0.58 -9.90
N ALA A 99 2.33 -0.03 -9.00
CA ALA A 99 2.05 -0.01 -7.57
C ALA A 99 2.67 1.21 -6.90
N MET A 100 2.17 1.58 -5.71
CA MET A 100 2.83 2.54 -4.84
C MET A 100 2.74 2.14 -3.37
N THR A 101 3.77 2.44 -2.60
CA THR A 101 3.76 2.40 -1.14
C THR A 101 3.65 3.82 -0.61
N LYS A 102 2.88 4.01 0.46
CA LYS A 102 2.63 5.31 1.09
C LYS A 102 2.79 5.18 2.60
N GLY A 103 3.34 6.22 3.23
CA GLY A 103 3.55 6.27 4.67
C GLY A 103 4.62 7.29 5.05
N GLY A 104 4.97 7.32 6.33
CA GLY A 104 6.04 8.16 6.83
C GLY A 104 6.27 8.01 8.33
N ARG A 105 7.38 8.57 8.82
CA ARG A 105 7.71 8.51 10.25
C ARG A 105 6.79 9.43 11.03
N ARG A 106 6.44 9.01 12.25
CA ARG A 106 5.78 9.84 13.26
C ARG A 106 6.67 9.97 14.48
N ALA A 107 6.67 11.13 15.11
CA ALA A 107 7.21 11.36 16.44
C ALA A 107 6.10 11.97 17.31
N ASN A 108 5.89 11.44 18.51
CA ASN A 108 4.85 11.90 19.44
C ASN A 108 3.44 11.98 18.80
N GLY A 109 3.12 11.06 17.89
CA GLY A 109 1.86 11.05 17.13
C GLY A 109 1.84 11.94 15.87
N HIS A 110 2.73 12.92 15.76
CA HIS A 110 2.80 13.86 14.64
C HIS A 110 3.64 13.31 13.48
N PRO A 111 3.21 13.45 12.20
CA PRO A 111 4.03 13.11 11.05
C PRO A 111 5.31 13.97 10.98
N THR A 112 6.47 13.32 10.91
CA THR A 112 7.79 13.95 10.75
C THR A 112 8.44 13.64 9.40
N SER A 113 8.00 12.58 8.74
CA SER A 113 8.11 12.42 7.30
C SER A 113 6.80 11.87 6.75
N PHE A 114 6.56 12.09 5.45
CA PHE A 114 5.46 11.46 4.71
C PHE A 114 5.76 11.51 3.23
N GLY A 115 5.37 10.49 2.48
CA GLY A 115 5.62 10.43 1.05
C GLY A 115 5.07 9.17 0.39
N ALA A 116 5.49 8.96 -0.84
CA ALA A 116 5.18 7.77 -1.61
C ALA A 116 6.40 7.28 -2.42
N CYS A 117 6.50 5.96 -2.58
CA CYS A 117 7.41 5.31 -3.51
C CYS A 117 6.59 4.53 -4.54
N TYR A 118 7.03 4.55 -5.80
CA TYR A 118 6.27 4.11 -6.96
C TYR A 118 7.06 3.04 -7.72
N TYR A 119 6.35 1.99 -8.13
CA TYR A 119 6.95 0.78 -8.66
C TYR A 119 6.29 0.41 -9.99
N GLN A 120 7.10 0.02 -10.96
CA GLN A 120 6.63 -0.51 -12.23
C GLN A 120 6.95 -2.00 -12.29
N LYS A 121 6.03 -2.79 -12.86
CA LYS A 121 6.31 -4.16 -13.26
C LYS A 121 6.81 -4.16 -14.70
N GLY A 122 8.03 -4.65 -14.90
CA GLY A 122 8.59 -5.00 -16.21
C GLY A 122 8.74 -6.51 -16.36
N GLU A 123 9.40 -6.94 -17.43
CA GLU A 123 9.65 -8.36 -17.74
C GLU A 123 10.48 -9.05 -16.65
N ALA A 124 11.54 -8.40 -16.17
CA ALA A 124 12.37 -8.88 -15.06
C ALA A 124 11.70 -8.78 -13.67
N GLY A 125 10.43 -8.36 -13.59
CA GLY A 125 9.68 -8.20 -12.35
C GLY A 125 9.50 -6.74 -11.92
N TRP A 126 9.32 -6.52 -10.62
CA TRP A 126 9.10 -5.18 -10.07
C TRP A 126 10.41 -4.40 -9.94
N ARG A 127 10.35 -3.10 -10.20
CA ARG A 127 11.45 -2.15 -9.94
C ARG A 127 10.92 -0.86 -9.33
N LEU A 128 11.69 -0.25 -8.43
CA LEU A 128 11.42 1.12 -7.98
C LEU A 128 11.65 2.07 -9.17
N ARG A 129 10.75 3.05 -9.32
CA ARG A 129 10.83 4.09 -10.35
C ARG A 129 11.01 5.48 -9.77
N ALA A 130 10.25 5.82 -8.73
CA ALA A 130 10.41 7.08 -8.03
C ALA A 130 10.10 6.94 -6.54
N CYS A 131 10.65 7.83 -5.73
CA CYS A 131 10.21 8.11 -4.36
C CYS A 131 10.17 9.62 -4.18
N ARG A 132 9.08 10.15 -3.61
CA ARG A 132 8.96 11.57 -3.29
C ARG A 132 8.41 11.78 -1.89
N LYS A 133 8.89 12.83 -1.23
CA LYS A 133 8.32 13.35 0.00
C LYS A 133 7.08 14.16 -0.37
N THR A 134 6.02 14.02 0.43
CA THR A 134 4.73 14.71 0.24
C THR A 134 4.16 15.25 1.55
N LEU A 135 4.99 15.39 2.60
CA LEU A 135 4.57 15.90 3.91
C LEU A 135 4.00 17.33 3.80
N ASN A 136 4.60 18.14 2.93
CA ASN A 136 4.23 19.53 2.69
C ASN A 136 3.54 19.73 1.31
N ASP A 137 3.27 18.64 0.58
CA ASP A 137 2.52 18.73 -0.68
C ASP A 137 1.06 19.04 -0.35
N PRO A 138 0.37 19.94 -1.09
CA PRO A 138 -1.06 20.11 -0.94
C PRO A 138 -1.75 18.76 -1.19
N VAL A 139 -2.54 18.30 -0.22
CA VAL A 139 -3.25 17.03 -0.31
C VAL A 139 -4.09 17.04 -1.59
N PRO A 140 -3.96 16.05 -2.49
CA PRO A 140 -4.85 15.95 -3.64
C PRO A 140 -6.29 15.90 -3.12
N LEU A 141 -7.11 16.88 -3.53
CA LEU A 141 -8.53 16.94 -3.17
C LEU A 141 -9.28 15.82 -3.90
N VAL A 142 -9.07 14.58 -3.47
CA VAL A 142 -9.99 13.49 -3.73
C VAL A 142 -11.28 13.86 -2.98
N PRO A 143 -12.44 13.94 -3.64
CA PRO A 143 -13.68 14.20 -2.95
C PRO A 143 -14.07 12.97 -2.14
N PHE A 144 -13.53 12.88 -0.91
CA PHE A 144 -14.20 12.14 0.14
C PHE A 144 -15.61 12.71 0.21
N LYS A 145 -16.62 11.88 -0.09
CA LYS A 145 -18.01 12.23 0.20
C LYS A 145 -18.08 12.47 1.70
N THR A 146 -18.08 13.73 2.11
CA THR A 146 -18.39 14.13 3.48
C THR A 146 -19.72 13.49 3.82
N ALA A 147 -19.75 12.66 4.86
CA ALA A 147 -20.98 12.08 5.35
C ALA A 147 -21.96 13.24 5.60
N LYS A 148 -23.14 13.16 4.98
CA LYS A 148 -24.20 14.16 5.18
C LYS A 148 -24.47 14.24 6.68
N PRO A 149 -24.34 15.41 7.34
CA PRO A 149 -24.69 15.52 8.75
C PRO A 149 -26.15 15.10 8.94
N PRO A 150 -26.51 14.46 10.07
CA PRO A 150 -27.90 14.11 10.35
C PRO A 150 -28.75 15.38 10.29
N ALA A 151 -29.90 15.29 9.61
CA ALA A 151 -30.86 16.38 9.60
C ALA A 151 -31.35 16.61 11.04
N SER A 152 -31.40 17.89 11.43
CA SER A 152 -32.11 18.35 12.63
C SER A 152 -33.61 18.46 12.34
#